data_AF-A0A4R6DPS8-F1
#
_entry.id   AF-A0A4R6DPS8-F1
#
_cell.length_a   1.000
_cell.length_b   1.000
_cell.length_c   1.000
_cell.angle_alpha   90.00
_cell.angle_beta   90.00
_cell.angle_gamma   90.00
#
_symmetry.space_group_name_H-M   'P 1'
#
loop_
_entity.id
_entity.type
_entity.pdbx_description
1 polymer ?
#
loop_
_entity_poly.entity_id
_entity_poly.type
_entity_poly.pdbx_seq_one_letter_code
_entity_poly.pdbx_strand_id
1 'polypeptide(L)'
;MTSRSRSWWWSRSRSRVAVVAGIGLAVVLVAPIAVPSTASWSDREFVTGDLGTSSFDCGTDAGYTATASSRFLGGSLAGVDLDTLATVRGVDVAKTGSAPAAVEPAGAPELGTVQPYAQAFGNPLDVGLLGDLVGIDLTGLGVGLPAGSAGAVNQVATVAGTGDAVAASGLVADSGGVLVTDATPTSELPDPASITLGRALPGIADVTDVGLEVGAVGANARLAGCDALQEDVWGGVVQQTLRTNLRAAVQRAVAVADADADADAVADAGATGVERDYGIASLDLRVDSPLVGALVTAVDDTVTQLDAAVDALGGSDGVLAKTIGQGVLGVLGGLTGSLGLGTVGGTVVLTGPDLAGAVSPLLADPLQDPGGTLALDLAAGTIRVDLAHLLGDDEQGLNDLPANHEVVLDAVTLNAIADRLGQVVDAWSTRVTTALTTALGTIQLRIALAADLSAPLLGVRVPIAKLSVAVDTGVAALMAGRTTLSVGVDLLGLPLGGLLGVVTGLATSLVNPLTQAVVGTLTTRLFAVVGTLGTTITTTVVRPLLTALATVLGGLPGVLSLRVNVQEDTAPGRIADGRATTGRYTETALRLTIADGLVPGGLARVDLATATVGPNSVSLVPQRT
;
A
#
# COMPACT_ATOMS: atom_id res chain seq x y z
N MET A 1 -53.66 -3.18 -26.88
CA MET A 1 -53.62 -1.88 -27.58
C MET A 1 -52.17 -1.41 -27.67
N THR A 2 -51.78 -0.89 -28.84
CA THR A 2 -50.76 0.18 -29.06
C THR A 2 -49.44 0.08 -28.27
N SER A 3 -48.34 -0.48 -28.78
CA SER A 3 -47.61 -0.25 -30.05
C SER A 3 -46.83 1.07 -30.14
N ARG A 4 -45.53 0.93 -30.44
CA ARG A 4 -44.66 1.87 -31.18
C ARG A 4 -44.30 3.22 -30.52
N SER A 5 -43.18 3.86 -30.85
CA SER A 5 -41.84 3.42 -31.33
C SER A 5 -40.95 4.66 -31.57
N ARG A 6 -39.62 4.45 -31.69
CA ARG A 6 -38.69 5.21 -32.57
C ARG A 6 -38.37 6.68 -32.20
N SER A 7 -37.23 7.27 -32.59
CA SER A 7 -35.89 6.80 -33.04
C SER A 7 -34.97 8.00 -33.37
N TRP A 8 -33.78 7.73 -33.95
CA TRP A 8 -32.84 8.57 -34.74
C TRP A 8 -31.48 8.80 -34.06
N TRP A 9 -30.38 8.11 -34.46
CA TRP A 9 -29.60 8.05 -35.75
C TRP A 9 -28.46 9.08 -35.76
N TRP A 10 -27.28 8.94 -36.40
CA TRP A 10 -26.75 8.05 -37.47
C TRP A 10 -25.50 7.25 -36.98
N SER A 11 -24.91 6.20 -37.59
CA SER A 11 -25.07 5.39 -38.83
C SER A 11 -24.23 5.71 -40.11
N ARG A 12 -23.04 5.10 -40.28
CA ARG A 12 -22.35 4.74 -41.57
C ARG A 12 -21.25 3.68 -41.29
N SER A 13 -21.23 2.42 -41.75
CA SER A 13 -21.65 1.69 -42.97
C SER A 13 -20.59 1.62 -44.10
N ARG A 14 -20.08 0.41 -44.38
CA ARG A 14 -19.90 -0.10 -45.76
C ARG A 14 -19.81 -1.63 -45.80
N SER A 15 -20.57 -2.24 -46.70
CA SER A 15 -20.77 -3.69 -46.81
C SER A 15 -20.25 -4.24 -48.14
N ARG A 16 -19.82 -5.52 -48.12
CA ARG A 16 -19.89 -6.53 -49.21
C ARG A 16 -20.02 -7.88 -48.48
N VAL A 17 -21.04 -8.75 -48.60
CA VAL A 17 -21.78 -9.30 -49.77
C VAL A 17 -20.80 -10.00 -50.74
N ALA A 18 -20.86 -11.30 -51.00
CA ALA A 18 -21.60 -12.43 -50.40
C ALA A 18 -20.95 -13.76 -50.87
N VAL A 19 -21.35 -14.89 -50.27
CA VAL A 19 -21.78 -16.15 -50.94
C VAL A 19 -21.78 -17.26 -49.88
N VAL A 20 -22.96 -17.77 -49.54
CA VAL A 20 -23.10 -19.01 -48.77
C VAL A 20 -23.04 -20.17 -49.74
N ALA A 21 -21.86 -20.77 -49.88
CA ALA A 21 -21.71 -22.08 -50.50
C ALA A 21 -21.77 -23.14 -49.39
N GLY A 22 -22.93 -23.79 -49.25
CA GLY A 22 -23.11 -24.87 -48.27
C GLY A 22 -22.31 -26.09 -48.68
N ILE A 23 -21.21 -26.36 -47.97
CA ILE A 23 -20.57 -27.68 -47.96
C ILE A 23 -20.96 -28.34 -46.64
N GLY A 24 -21.90 -29.29 -46.73
CA GLY A 24 -22.19 -30.19 -45.62
C GLY A 24 -21.00 -31.12 -45.42
N LEU A 25 -20.09 -30.73 -44.53
CA LEU A 25 -19.00 -31.59 -44.07
C LEU A 25 -19.61 -32.68 -43.19
N ALA A 26 -19.93 -33.81 -43.82
CA ALA A 26 -20.28 -35.02 -43.09
C ALA A 26 -19.07 -35.39 -42.23
N VAL A 27 -19.22 -35.27 -40.91
CA VAL A 27 -18.27 -35.84 -39.95
C VAL A 27 -18.40 -37.35 -40.06
N VAL A 28 -17.61 -37.94 -40.97
CA VAL A 28 -17.33 -39.36 -40.95
C VAL A 28 -16.58 -39.59 -39.64
N LEU A 29 -17.25 -40.23 -38.68
CA LEU A 29 -16.53 -40.88 -37.58
C LEU A 29 -15.63 -41.95 -38.21
N VAL A 30 -14.39 -41.56 -38.49
CA VAL A 30 -13.28 -42.49 -38.60
C VAL A 30 -12.99 -42.95 -37.17
N ALA A 31 -13.84 -43.86 -36.67
CA ALA A 31 -13.40 -44.77 -35.64
C ALA A 31 -12.10 -45.39 -36.13
N PRO A 32 -11.04 -45.46 -35.31
CA PRO A 32 -9.78 -46.06 -35.73
C PRO A 32 -10.00 -47.54 -35.98
N ILE A 33 -10.35 -47.88 -37.22
CA ILE A 33 -10.21 -49.23 -37.74
C ILE A 33 -8.72 -49.54 -37.69
N ALA A 34 -8.34 -50.29 -36.66
CA ALA A 34 -7.04 -50.93 -36.60
C ALA A 34 -6.90 -51.74 -37.89
N VAL A 35 -6.13 -51.22 -38.84
CA VAL A 35 -5.79 -51.95 -40.06
C VAL A 35 -4.85 -53.05 -39.60
N PRO A 36 -5.24 -54.33 -39.60
CA PRO A 36 -4.32 -55.39 -39.22
C PRO A 36 -3.21 -55.39 -40.27
N SER A 37 -1.99 -55.03 -39.86
CA SER A 37 -0.83 -55.21 -40.71
C SER A 37 -0.68 -56.72 -40.94
N THR A 38 -0.97 -57.18 -42.16
CA THR A 38 -0.65 -58.55 -42.57
C THR A 38 0.84 -58.70 -42.85
N ALA A 39 1.66 -58.29 -41.87
CA ALA A 39 3.05 -58.70 -41.72
C ALA A 39 3.03 -60.03 -40.96
N SER A 40 2.70 -61.12 -41.66
CA SER A 40 2.76 -62.46 -41.09
C SER A 40 4.22 -62.90 -40.96
N TRP A 41 4.89 -62.49 -39.90
CA TRP A 41 6.09 -63.16 -39.41
C TRP A 41 5.62 -64.45 -38.73
N SER A 42 5.63 -65.56 -39.48
CA SER A 42 5.20 -66.87 -39.00
C SER A 42 6.30 -67.60 -38.23
N ASP A 43 7.01 -66.89 -37.36
CA ASP A 43 7.96 -67.48 -36.43
C ASP A 43 7.25 -67.67 -35.09
N ARG A 44 6.97 -68.93 -34.74
CA ARG A 44 6.43 -69.31 -33.43
C ARG A 44 7.55 -69.32 -32.39
N GLU A 45 8.13 -68.16 -32.13
CA GLU A 45 8.98 -67.94 -30.97
C GLU A 45 8.34 -66.84 -30.12
N PHE A 46 7.34 -67.24 -29.33
CA PHE A 46 6.87 -66.41 -28.22
C PHE A 46 7.99 -66.36 -27.18
N VAL A 47 8.88 -65.38 -27.32
CA VAL A 47 9.73 -64.96 -26.20
C VAL A 47 8.81 -64.34 -25.15
N THR A 48 8.47 -65.12 -24.13
CA THR A 48 7.94 -64.58 -22.88
C THR A 48 9.10 -63.89 -22.15
N GLY A 49 9.37 -62.65 -22.55
CA GLY A 49 10.06 -61.67 -21.71
C GLY A 49 9.00 -60.74 -21.14
N ASP A 50 9.23 -60.25 -19.92
CA ASP A 50 8.41 -59.18 -19.38
C ASP A 50 8.52 -57.97 -20.31
N LEU A 51 7.38 -57.53 -20.85
CA LEU A 51 7.32 -56.23 -21.52
C LEU A 51 7.67 -55.19 -20.43
N GLY A 52 8.68 -54.35 -20.70
CA GLY A 52 9.29 -53.43 -19.73
C GLY A 52 8.41 -52.25 -19.30
N THR A 53 7.12 -52.50 -19.05
CA THR A 53 6.18 -51.57 -18.40
C THR A 53 6.13 -51.76 -16.88
N SER A 54 6.80 -52.78 -16.34
CA SER A 54 6.81 -53.14 -14.92
C SER A 54 8.04 -52.63 -14.15
N SER A 55 8.63 -51.50 -14.56
CA SER A 55 9.81 -50.96 -13.86
C SER A 55 9.46 -50.25 -12.56
N PHE A 56 8.23 -49.74 -12.43
CA PHE A 56 7.64 -49.27 -11.19
C PHE A 56 6.10 -49.09 -11.34
N ASP A 57 5.34 -49.08 -10.24
CA ASP A 57 3.90 -48.81 -10.19
C ASP A 57 3.58 -47.65 -9.22
N CYS A 58 2.95 -46.57 -9.71
CA CYS A 58 2.63 -45.40 -8.89
C CYS A 58 1.60 -45.70 -7.80
N GLY A 59 1.81 -45.10 -6.62
CA GLY A 59 1.00 -45.32 -5.42
C GLY A 59 1.13 -46.71 -4.77
N THR A 60 1.85 -47.64 -5.41
CA THR A 60 2.06 -49.02 -4.92
C THR A 60 3.51 -49.26 -4.55
N ASP A 61 4.45 -48.82 -5.38
CA ASP A 61 5.87 -48.98 -5.10
C ASP A 61 6.39 -47.94 -4.11
N ALA A 62 7.21 -48.42 -3.18
CA ALA A 62 7.94 -47.61 -2.21
C ALA A 62 9.45 -47.63 -2.49
N GLY A 63 9.85 -47.68 -3.76
CA GLY A 63 11.26 -47.69 -4.18
C GLY A 63 11.89 -46.30 -4.35
N TYR A 64 11.11 -45.23 -4.14
CA TYR A 64 11.50 -43.87 -4.49
C TYR A 64 12.37 -43.26 -3.40
N THR A 65 13.38 -42.51 -3.83
CA THR A 65 14.02 -41.48 -3.03
C THR A 65 13.40 -40.16 -3.41
N ALA A 66 12.58 -39.59 -2.53
CA ALA A 66 11.97 -38.28 -2.69
C ALA A 66 12.70 -37.23 -1.84
N THR A 67 12.81 -36.00 -2.33
CA THR A 67 13.44 -34.88 -1.62
C THR A 67 12.57 -33.63 -1.65
N ALA A 68 12.47 -32.94 -0.52
CA ALA A 68 11.83 -31.64 -0.40
C ALA A 68 12.65 -30.75 0.53
N SER A 69 12.69 -29.45 0.26
CA SER A 69 13.29 -28.48 1.16
C SER A 69 12.58 -27.15 1.14
N SER A 70 12.53 -26.47 2.29
CA SER A 70 11.90 -25.17 2.42
C SER A 70 12.74 -24.23 3.28
N ARG A 71 12.80 -22.96 2.89
CA ARG A 71 13.61 -21.92 3.54
C ARG A 71 12.86 -20.59 3.48
N PHE A 72 12.75 -19.89 4.59
CA PHE A 72 12.09 -18.59 4.62
C PHE A 72 13.00 -17.44 4.17
N LEU A 73 14.27 -17.46 4.55
CA LEU A 73 15.23 -16.37 4.27
C LEU A 73 16.53 -16.95 3.69
N GLY A 74 16.91 -16.52 2.49
CA GLY A 74 18.15 -16.95 1.82
C GLY A 74 18.77 -15.87 0.95
N GLY A 75 19.90 -16.20 0.32
CA GLY A 75 20.65 -15.28 -0.56
C GLY A 75 21.87 -14.66 0.11
N SER A 76 22.17 -13.39 -0.19
CA SER A 76 23.34 -12.68 0.36
C SER A 76 23.05 -11.25 0.81
N LEU A 77 23.62 -10.83 1.93
CA LEU A 77 23.44 -9.50 2.52
C LEU A 77 24.79 -8.88 2.87
N ALA A 78 25.13 -7.75 2.27
CA ALA A 78 26.37 -7.02 2.53
C ALA A 78 27.66 -7.87 2.42
N GLY A 79 27.66 -8.86 1.52
CA GLY A 79 28.76 -9.80 1.32
C GLY A 79 28.78 -11.02 2.28
N VAL A 80 27.80 -11.13 3.18
CA VAL A 80 27.54 -12.36 3.95
C VAL A 80 26.59 -13.25 3.14
N ASP A 81 26.98 -14.50 2.94
CA ASP A 81 26.12 -15.53 2.37
C ASP A 81 25.18 -16.08 3.45
N LEU A 82 23.89 -15.74 3.36
CA LEU A 82 22.86 -16.15 4.31
C LEU A 82 22.70 -17.68 4.31
N ASP A 83 22.94 -18.33 3.17
CA ASP A 83 22.77 -19.77 3.02
C ASP A 83 23.79 -20.59 3.84
N THR A 84 24.88 -19.94 4.29
CA THR A 84 25.87 -20.51 5.21
C THR A 84 25.50 -20.39 6.68
N LEU A 85 24.57 -19.49 7.04
CA LEU A 85 24.23 -19.20 8.43
C LEU A 85 23.29 -20.27 8.99
N ALA A 86 23.67 -20.88 10.12
CA ALA A 86 22.83 -21.88 10.78
C ALA A 86 21.49 -21.31 11.26
N THR A 87 21.44 -20.02 11.63
CA THR A 87 20.24 -19.37 12.17
C THR A 87 19.11 -19.27 11.15
N VAL A 88 19.41 -19.04 9.86
CA VAL A 88 18.40 -18.92 8.78
C VAL A 88 18.26 -20.22 7.97
N ARG A 89 18.90 -21.32 8.41
CA ARG A 89 18.81 -22.60 7.72
C ARG A 89 17.35 -23.08 7.72
N GLY A 90 16.90 -23.49 6.54
CA GLY A 90 15.60 -24.10 6.33
C GLY A 90 15.48 -25.52 6.89
N VAL A 91 14.59 -26.31 6.30
CA VAL A 91 14.54 -27.76 6.51
C VAL A 91 14.74 -28.47 5.18
N ASP A 92 15.67 -29.43 5.13
CA ASP A 92 15.92 -30.33 4.01
C ASP A 92 15.54 -31.75 4.43
N VAL A 93 14.70 -32.44 3.65
CA VAL A 93 14.25 -33.81 3.95
C VAL A 93 14.39 -34.70 2.73
N ALA A 94 14.99 -35.88 2.91
CA ALA A 94 15.09 -36.93 1.90
C ALA A 94 14.60 -38.26 2.48
N LYS A 95 13.70 -38.97 1.77
CA LYS A 95 13.19 -40.28 2.21
C LYS A 95 13.28 -41.31 1.09
N THR A 96 13.87 -42.45 1.40
CA THR A 96 13.96 -43.61 0.50
C THR A 96 13.02 -44.71 0.98
N GLY A 97 11.87 -44.86 0.35
CA GLY A 97 10.91 -45.92 0.67
C GLY A 97 10.44 -45.93 2.13
N SER A 98 10.50 -47.11 2.76
CA SER A 98 10.19 -47.30 4.19
C SER A 98 11.34 -46.97 5.15
N ALA A 99 12.52 -46.60 4.65
CA ALA A 99 13.62 -46.18 5.51
C ALA A 99 13.26 -44.86 6.25
N PRO A 100 13.81 -44.62 7.45
CA PRO A 100 13.69 -43.33 8.11
C PRO A 100 14.20 -42.21 7.19
N ALA A 101 13.48 -41.09 7.14
CA ALA A 101 13.93 -39.91 6.42
C ALA A 101 15.26 -39.38 6.99
N ALA A 102 16.16 -38.96 6.10
CA ALA A 102 17.27 -38.10 6.45
C ALA A 102 16.76 -36.65 6.48
N VAL A 103 17.01 -35.94 7.58
CA VAL A 103 16.60 -34.55 7.78
C VAL A 103 17.78 -33.70 8.22
N GLU A 104 17.88 -32.49 7.69
CA GLU A 104 18.84 -31.45 8.08
C GLU A 104 18.08 -30.13 8.32
N PRO A 105 18.28 -29.42 9.45
CA PRO A 105 19.10 -29.81 10.60
C PRO A 105 18.57 -31.07 11.29
N ALA A 106 19.47 -31.95 11.72
CA ALA A 106 19.11 -33.21 12.39
C ALA A 106 18.30 -33.06 13.71
N GLY A 107 18.13 -31.82 14.22
CA GLY A 107 17.27 -31.48 15.35
C GLY A 107 15.86 -31.00 14.99
N ALA A 108 15.51 -30.95 13.70
CA ALA A 108 14.19 -30.54 13.23
C ALA A 108 13.10 -31.50 13.75
N PRO A 109 12.05 -31.02 14.45
CA PRO A 109 10.95 -31.87 14.90
C PRO A 109 10.19 -32.52 13.74
N GLU A 110 9.91 -33.81 13.88
CA GLU A 110 8.95 -34.53 13.03
C GLU A 110 7.51 -34.08 13.36
N LEU A 111 6.70 -33.86 12.33
CA LEU A 111 5.35 -33.33 12.41
C LEU A 111 4.30 -34.42 12.17
N GLY A 112 3.23 -34.40 12.95
CA GLY A 112 2.13 -35.36 12.86
C GLY A 112 2.50 -36.76 13.38
N THR A 113 1.81 -37.79 12.89
CA THR A 113 2.08 -39.19 13.25
C THR A 113 3.02 -39.82 12.22
N VAL A 114 4.12 -40.44 12.68
CA VAL A 114 5.05 -41.20 11.84
C VAL A 114 4.30 -42.22 10.99
N GLN A 115 4.34 -42.09 9.66
CA GLN A 115 3.88 -43.11 8.73
C GLN A 115 5.10 -43.81 8.11
N PRO A 116 5.06 -45.13 7.87
CA PRO A 116 6.22 -45.86 7.35
C PRO A 116 6.71 -45.29 6.01
N TYR A 117 5.78 -44.82 5.17
CA TYR A 117 6.06 -44.33 3.83
C TYR A 117 5.98 -42.81 3.68
N ALA A 118 5.57 -42.04 4.69
CA ALA A 118 5.49 -40.58 4.60
C ALA A 118 5.93 -39.93 5.92
N GLN A 119 6.80 -38.93 5.85
CA GLN A 119 7.31 -38.21 7.02
C GLN A 119 7.39 -36.71 6.70
N ALA A 120 7.05 -35.88 7.69
CA ALA A 120 7.03 -34.43 7.61
C ALA A 120 7.91 -33.85 8.72
N PHE A 121 8.67 -32.80 8.42
CA PHE A 121 9.52 -32.12 9.40
C PHE A 121 9.32 -30.62 9.32
N GLY A 122 9.45 -29.95 10.47
CA GLY A 122 9.40 -28.50 10.57
C GLY A 122 10.69 -27.94 11.16
N ASN A 123 11.10 -26.76 10.72
CA ASN A 123 12.16 -25.99 11.37
C ASN A 123 11.71 -24.51 11.53
N PRO A 124 11.02 -24.16 12.63
CA PRO A 124 10.57 -22.78 12.84
C PRO A 124 11.76 -21.84 13.04
N LEU A 125 11.74 -20.68 12.37
CA LEU A 125 12.82 -19.70 12.45
C LEU A 125 12.63 -18.80 13.68
N ASP A 126 13.65 -18.74 14.55
CA ASP A 126 13.68 -17.80 15.68
C ASP A 126 14.22 -16.43 15.22
N VAL A 127 13.27 -15.53 14.95
CA VAL A 127 13.54 -14.15 14.53
C VAL A 127 14.26 -13.31 15.60
N GLY A 128 14.16 -13.68 16.88
CA GLY A 128 14.87 -13.01 17.97
C GLY A 128 16.39 -13.17 17.91
N LEU A 129 16.89 -14.17 17.18
CA LEU A 129 18.31 -14.42 16.96
C LEU A 129 18.88 -13.69 15.73
N LEU A 130 18.07 -12.91 15.00
CA LEU A 130 18.45 -12.25 13.75
C LEU A 130 18.71 -10.74 13.88
N GLY A 131 18.48 -10.14 15.06
CA GLY A 131 18.50 -8.69 15.29
C GLY A 131 19.83 -7.94 15.07
N ASP A 132 20.91 -8.64 14.69
CA ASP A 132 22.22 -8.06 14.37
C ASP A 132 22.57 -8.13 12.85
N LEU A 133 21.67 -8.62 11.98
CA LEU A 133 21.94 -8.64 10.54
C LEU A 133 21.90 -7.23 9.94
N VAL A 134 23.04 -6.78 9.41
CA VAL A 134 23.23 -5.40 8.94
C VAL A 134 22.29 -5.05 7.77
N GLY A 135 21.22 -4.31 8.08
CA GLY A 135 20.32 -3.68 7.12
C GLY A 135 18.92 -4.28 7.01
N ILE A 136 18.67 -5.45 7.61
CA ILE A 136 17.35 -6.07 7.72
C ILE A 136 16.96 -6.08 9.20
N ASP A 137 15.86 -5.42 9.54
CA ASP A 137 15.30 -5.43 10.89
C ASP A 137 14.02 -6.27 10.91
N LEU A 138 14.16 -7.45 11.51
CA LEU A 138 13.10 -8.44 11.71
C LEU A 138 12.48 -8.36 13.13
N THR A 139 12.80 -7.34 13.92
CA THR A 139 12.32 -7.26 15.32
C THR A 139 10.80 -7.07 15.43
N GLY A 140 10.15 -6.46 14.41
CA GLY A 140 8.69 -6.44 14.27
C GLY A 140 8.04 -7.83 14.27
N LEU A 141 8.77 -8.84 13.77
CA LEU A 141 8.29 -10.24 13.76
C LEU A 141 8.27 -10.89 15.15
N GLY A 142 8.89 -10.28 16.16
CA GLY A 142 9.10 -10.86 17.49
C GLY A 142 8.16 -10.37 18.59
N VAL A 143 7.37 -9.33 18.35
CA VAL A 143 6.62 -8.60 19.39
C VAL A 143 5.12 -8.90 19.37
N GLY A 144 4.73 -10.03 19.97
CA GLY A 144 3.30 -10.37 20.16
C GLY A 144 3.06 -11.83 20.54
N LEU A 145 3.94 -12.72 20.08
CA LEU A 145 3.82 -14.14 20.33
C LEU A 145 4.04 -14.50 21.82
N PRO A 146 3.15 -15.30 22.44
CA PRO A 146 3.32 -15.77 23.81
C PRO A 146 4.67 -16.48 24.03
N ALA A 147 5.29 -16.28 25.19
CA ALA A 147 6.59 -16.88 25.52
C ALA A 147 6.54 -18.42 25.42
N GLY A 148 7.20 -18.97 24.40
CA GLY A 148 7.16 -20.40 24.03
C GLY A 148 6.66 -20.67 22.61
N SER A 149 6.08 -19.68 21.93
CA SER A 149 5.59 -19.77 20.54
C SER A 149 6.73 -19.64 19.52
N ALA A 150 7.51 -20.70 19.35
CA ALA A 150 8.36 -20.86 18.16
C ALA A 150 7.45 -21.11 16.95
N GLY A 151 7.18 -20.08 16.13
CA GLY A 151 6.26 -20.23 15.00
C GLY A 151 5.83 -18.97 14.22
N ALA A 152 6.48 -17.81 14.38
CA ALA A 152 6.23 -16.65 13.48
C ALA A 152 6.50 -17.02 12.02
N VAL A 153 7.55 -17.81 11.78
CA VAL A 153 7.97 -18.28 10.47
C VAL A 153 8.02 -19.80 10.50
N ASN A 154 7.22 -20.42 9.64
CA ASN A 154 7.13 -21.88 9.52
C ASN A 154 7.81 -22.34 8.24
N GLN A 155 8.71 -23.31 8.37
CA GLN A 155 9.42 -23.96 7.27
C GLN A 155 9.15 -25.46 7.40
N VAL A 156 8.41 -26.04 6.44
CA VAL A 156 7.95 -27.43 6.48
C VAL A 156 8.34 -28.14 5.19
N ALA A 157 8.77 -29.40 5.31
CA ALA A 157 8.99 -30.29 4.19
C ALA A 157 8.42 -31.68 4.51
N THR A 158 7.69 -32.24 3.55
CA THR A 158 7.07 -33.57 3.62
C THR A 158 7.50 -34.38 2.42
N VAL A 159 7.92 -35.62 2.65
CA VAL A 159 8.34 -36.54 1.58
C VAL A 159 7.74 -37.92 1.81
N ALA A 160 7.37 -38.56 0.71
CA ALA A 160 6.88 -39.93 0.70
C ALA A 160 7.82 -40.84 -0.10
N GLY A 161 8.03 -42.06 0.42
CA GLY A 161 8.77 -43.12 -0.26
C GLY A 161 8.08 -43.66 -1.51
N THR A 162 6.85 -43.22 -1.80
CA THR A 162 6.07 -43.39 -3.03
C THR A 162 6.43 -42.39 -4.14
N GLY A 163 7.28 -41.40 -3.85
CA GLY A 163 7.72 -40.40 -4.82
C GLY A 163 7.02 -39.05 -4.70
N ASP A 164 6.16 -38.83 -3.71
CA ASP A 164 5.54 -37.52 -3.45
C ASP A 164 6.46 -36.63 -2.62
N ALA A 165 6.53 -35.34 -2.97
CA ALA A 165 7.28 -34.32 -2.23
C ALA A 165 6.46 -33.03 -2.12
N VAL A 166 6.45 -32.42 -0.94
CA VAL A 166 5.78 -31.14 -0.65
C VAL A 166 6.71 -30.29 0.20
N ALA A 167 6.94 -29.05 -0.21
CA ALA A 167 7.69 -28.05 0.54
C ALA A 167 6.82 -26.81 0.72
N ALA A 168 6.84 -26.23 1.91
CA ALA A 168 6.19 -24.94 2.18
C ALA A 168 7.03 -24.10 3.14
N SER A 169 7.12 -22.81 2.87
CA SER A 169 7.68 -21.83 3.82
C SER A 169 6.83 -20.58 3.85
N GLY A 170 6.76 -19.91 4.99
CA GLY A 170 6.12 -18.60 5.06
C GLY A 170 6.14 -17.95 6.44
N LEU A 171 5.82 -16.66 6.44
CA LEU A 171 5.67 -15.79 7.60
C LEU A 171 4.19 -15.66 7.98
N VAL A 172 3.90 -15.74 9.27
CA VAL A 172 2.64 -15.32 9.90
C VAL A 172 2.75 -13.84 10.28
N ALA A 173 1.90 -13.01 9.68
CA ALA A 173 1.65 -11.62 10.07
C ALA A 173 0.12 -11.35 10.09
N ASP A 174 -0.29 -10.11 10.36
CA ASP A 174 -1.70 -9.65 10.43
C ASP A 174 -2.64 -10.13 9.31
N SER A 175 -2.08 -10.41 8.14
CA SER A 175 -2.78 -10.73 6.90
C SER A 175 -2.81 -12.23 6.52
N GLY A 176 -2.27 -13.10 7.38
CA GLY A 176 -2.38 -14.55 7.25
C GLY A 176 -1.22 -15.23 6.55
N GLY A 177 -0.59 -16.16 7.28
CA GLY A 177 0.41 -17.10 6.79
C GLY A 177 0.30 -18.43 7.53
N VAL A 178 1.12 -19.41 7.16
CA VAL A 178 0.93 -20.83 7.53
C VAL A 178 0.63 -21.06 9.03
N LEU A 179 -0.65 -21.34 9.30
CA LEU A 179 -1.22 -21.90 10.52
C LEU A 179 -1.24 -21.02 11.78
N VAL A 180 -1.90 -19.86 11.69
CA VAL A 180 -2.63 -19.28 12.83
C VAL A 180 -4.06 -19.82 12.87
N THR A 181 -4.54 -20.18 14.06
CA THR A 181 -5.97 -20.41 14.30
C THR A 181 -6.72 -19.08 14.35
N ASP A 182 -7.94 -19.05 13.82
CA ASP A 182 -8.83 -17.89 13.58
C ASP A 182 -9.22 -17.03 14.83
N ALA A 183 -8.51 -17.16 15.95
CA ALA A 183 -8.86 -16.63 17.26
C ALA A 183 -7.85 -15.61 17.84
N THR A 184 -6.72 -15.35 17.17
CA THR A 184 -5.72 -14.36 17.61
C THR A 184 -6.16 -12.93 17.28
N PRO A 185 -6.22 -11.98 18.23
CA PRO A 185 -6.48 -10.58 17.95
C PRO A 185 -5.38 -9.94 17.10
N THR A 186 -5.71 -8.99 16.22
CA THR A 186 -4.71 -8.30 15.37
C THR A 186 -3.64 -7.57 16.18
N SER A 187 -3.97 -7.03 17.35
CA SER A 187 -3.00 -6.42 18.27
C SER A 187 -2.02 -7.42 18.93
N GLU A 188 -2.12 -8.71 18.64
CA GLU A 188 -1.23 -9.77 19.10
C GLU A 188 -0.52 -10.48 17.92
N LEU A 189 -0.75 -10.04 16.68
CA LEU A 189 -0.07 -10.52 15.48
C LEU A 189 1.24 -9.74 15.25
N PRO A 190 2.25 -10.33 14.57
CA PRO A 190 3.53 -9.66 14.36
C PRO A 190 3.45 -8.50 13.34
N ASP A 191 4.19 -7.41 13.61
CA ASP A 191 4.39 -6.30 12.69
C ASP A 191 5.15 -6.76 11.41
N PRO A 192 5.05 -6.05 10.27
CA PRO A 192 5.81 -6.34 9.06
C PRO A 192 7.34 -6.38 9.25
N ALA A 193 8.03 -7.20 8.46
CA ALA A 193 9.50 -7.23 8.40
C ALA A 193 10.02 -5.97 7.68
N SER A 194 11.08 -5.33 8.16
CA SER A 194 11.60 -4.10 7.54
C SER A 194 13.04 -4.23 7.00
N ILE A 195 13.30 -3.58 5.85
CA ILE A 195 14.58 -3.61 5.14
C ILE A 195 15.00 -2.18 4.85
N THR A 196 16.16 -1.75 5.35
CA THR A 196 16.66 -0.37 5.19
C THR A 196 17.44 -0.21 3.89
N LEU A 197 17.05 0.76 3.07
CA LEU A 197 17.67 1.13 1.79
C LEU A 197 18.57 2.36 1.88
N GLY A 198 18.57 3.09 3.01
CA GLY A 198 19.30 4.36 3.19
C GLY A 198 20.83 4.30 3.01
N ARG A 199 21.45 3.12 2.93
CA ARG A 199 22.87 2.94 2.57
C ARG A 199 23.11 2.70 1.07
N ALA A 200 22.09 2.27 0.33
CA ALA A 200 22.17 1.98 -1.10
C ALA A 200 21.71 3.18 -1.94
N LEU A 201 20.79 4.00 -1.41
CA LEU A 201 20.45 5.31 -1.96
C LEU A 201 21.50 6.36 -1.56
N PRO A 202 21.77 7.37 -2.40
CA PRO A 202 22.54 8.55 -1.99
C PRO A 202 21.78 9.31 -0.91
N GLY A 203 22.47 10.14 -0.12
CA GLY A 203 21.81 11.00 0.88
C GLY A 203 20.85 12.00 0.20
N ILE A 204 19.56 11.83 0.42
CA ILE A 204 18.50 12.69 -0.12
C ILE A 204 18.17 13.77 0.92
N ALA A 205 18.06 15.02 0.47
CA ALA A 205 17.67 16.12 1.35
C ALA A 205 16.26 15.88 1.92
N ASP A 206 16.07 16.21 3.20
CA ASP A 206 14.80 16.08 3.90
C ASP A 206 14.23 14.64 4.00
N VAL A 207 15.06 13.62 3.82
CA VAL A 207 14.75 12.20 4.08
C VAL A 207 15.75 11.66 5.09
N THR A 208 15.27 11.02 6.17
CA THR A 208 16.12 10.43 7.21
C THR A 208 16.39 8.94 7.01
N ASP A 209 15.41 8.21 6.50
CA ASP A 209 15.54 6.80 6.11
C ASP A 209 14.57 6.48 4.96
N VAL A 210 14.89 5.43 4.21
CA VAL A 210 14.02 4.81 3.22
C VAL A 210 14.11 3.31 3.45
N GLY A 211 12.99 2.62 3.54
CA GLY A 211 12.95 1.18 3.69
C GLY A 211 11.77 0.54 2.97
N LEU A 212 11.81 -0.79 2.88
CA LEU A 212 10.67 -1.62 2.51
C LEU A 212 10.14 -2.30 3.75
N GLU A 213 8.83 -2.32 3.92
CA GLU A 213 8.12 -3.15 4.89
C GLU A 213 7.44 -4.29 4.11
N VAL A 214 7.60 -5.53 4.56
CA VAL A 214 7.11 -6.74 3.90
C VAL A 214 6.16 -7.46 4.85
N GLY A 215 4.91 -7.64 4.42
CA GLY A 215 3.88 -8.35 5.18
C GLY A 215 4.06 -9.87 5.17
N ALA A 216 2.95 -10.61 5.37
CA ALA A 216 2.98 -12.06 5.24
C ALA A 216 3.39 -12.47 3.80
N VAL A 217 4.35 -13.39 3.71
CA VAL A 217 4.85 -13.96 2.46
C VAL A 217 4.95 -15.47 2.63
N GLY A 218 4.51 -16.23 1.63
CA GLY A 218 4.57 -17.70 1.65
C GLY A 218 4.71 -18.32 0.26
N ALA A 219 5.35 -19.48 0.20
CA ALA A 219 5.48 -20.30 -1.00
C ALA A 219 5.20 -21.77 -0.70
N ASN A 220 4.55 -22.46 -1.64
CA ASN A 220 4.24 -23.88 -1.64
C ASN A 220 4.71 -24.48 -2.97
N ALA A 221 5.41 -25.61 -2.90
CA ALA A 221 5.76 -26.41 -4.07
C ALA A 221 5.43 -27.87 -3.79
N ARG A 222 4.81 -28.55 -4.76
CA ARG A 222 4.46 -29.97 -4.69
C ARG A 222 4.91 -30.69 -5.95
N LEU A 223 5.32 -31.93 -5.78
CA LEU A 223 5.74 -32.83 -6.84
C LEU A 223 5.15 -34.22 -6.59
N ALA A 224 4.17 -34.59 -7.41
CA ALA A 224 3.74 -35.97 -7.62
C ALA A 224 4.82 -36.68 -8.46
N GLY A 225 5.96 -36.97 -7.81
CA GLY A 225 7.18 -37.38 -8.51
C GLY A 225 7.07 -38.73 -9.19
N CYS A 226 6.15 -39.60 -8.76
CA CYS A 226 5.87 -40.82 -9.50
C CYS A 226 5.20 -40.52 -10.85
N ASP A 227 4.16 -39.70 -10.87
CA ASP A 227 3.45 -39.31 -12.10
C ASP A 227 4.38 -38.57 -13.06
N ALA A 228 5.26 -37.70 -12.53
CA ALA A 228 6.30 -37.02 -13.29
C ALA A 228 7.30 -37.99 -13.93
N LEU A 229 7.77 -39.01 -13.18
CA LEU A 229 8.65 -40.07 -13.70
C LEU A 229 7.93 -40.97 -14.71
N GLN A 230 6.65 -41.26 -14.50
CA GLN A 230 5.79 -42.01 -15.42
C GLN A 230 5.64 -41.29 -16.77
N GLU A 231 5.40 -39.98 -16.76
CA GLU A 231 5.33 -39.19 -18.00
C GLU A 231 6.72 -39.06 -18.67
N ASP A 232 7.81 -38.87 -17.93
CA ASP A 232 9.16 -38.79 -18.53
C ASP A 232 9.61 -40.13 -19.15
N VAL A 233 9.43 -41.24 -18.42
CA VAL A 233 9.89 -42.58 -18.84
C VAL A 233 8.97 -43.22 -19.89
N TRP A 234 7.65 -43.06 -19.79
CA TRP A 234 6.68 -43.72 -20.69
C TRP A 234 5.89 -42.73 -21.57
N GLY A 235 5.44 -41.61 -21.01
CA GLY A 235 4.76 -40.54 -21.77
C GLY A 235 5.65 -39.93 -22.86
N GLY A 236 6.94 -39.73 -22.56
CA GLY A 236 7.97 -39.31 -23.49
C GLY A 236 8.09 -40.23 -24.71
N VAL A 237 7.91 -41.54 -24.56
CA VAL A 237 7.91 -42.50 -25.68
C VAL A 237 6.69 -42.28 -26.59
N VAL A 238 5.50 -42.09 -26.00
CA VAL A 238 4.25 -41.81 -26.72
C VAL A 238 4.32 -40.45 -27.42
N GLN A 239 4.80 -39.40 -26.74
CA GLN A 239 4.99 -38.06 -27.30
C GLN A 239 6.10 -38.02 -28.36
N GLN A 240 7.19 -38.77 -28.21
CA GLN A 240 8.24 -38.86 -29.24
C GLN A 240 7.73 -39.59 -30.50
N THR A 241 6.92 -40.64 -30.31
CA THR A 241 6.25 -41.36 -31.40
C THR A 241 5.22 -40.48 -32.09
N LEU A 242 4.40 -39.76 -31.32
CA LEU A 242 3.48 -38.74 -31.84
C LEU A 242 4.22 -37.62 -32.55
N ARG A 243 5.25 -37.00 -31.99
CA ARG A 243 6.05 -35.94 -32.65
C ARG A 243 6.76 -36.43 -33.90
N THR A 244 7.18 -37.69 -33.96
CA THR A 244 7.79 -38.27 -35.17
C THR A 244 6.75 -38.52 -36.25
N ASN A 245 5.61 -39.12 -35.89
CA ASN A 245 4.50 -39.37 -36.80
C ASN A 245 3.79 -38.08 -37.25
N LEU A 246 3.68 -37.09 -36.35
CA LEU A 246 3.10 -35.78 -36.60
C LEU A 246 4.06 -34.91 -37.40
N ARG A 247 5.39 -34.94 -37.18
CA ARG A 247 6.35 -34.32 -38.11
C ARG A 247 6.29 -34.98 -39.49
N ALA A 248 6.17 -36.31 -39.57
CA ALA A 248 5.97 -36.99 -40.86
C ALA A 248 4.63 -36.65 -41.53
N ALA A 249 3.56 -36.43 -40.76
CA ALA A 249 2.25 -36.01 -41.26
C ALA A 249 2.22 -34.52 -41.65
N VAL A 250 2.83 -33.65 -40.86
CA VAL A 250 2.99 -32.21 -41.10
C VAL A 250 3.93 -31.97 -42.28
N GLN A 251 5.02 -32.72 -42.45
CA GLN A 251 5.84 -32.65 -43.67
C GLN A 251 5.06 -33.09 -44.92
N ARG A 252 4.07 -33.99 -44.78
CA ARG A 252 3.14 -34.35 -45.88
C ARG A 252 2.03 -33.31 -46.08
N ALA A 253 1.65 -32.53 -45.06
CA ALA A 253 0.62 -31.50 -45.13
C ALA A 253 1.16 -30.11 -45.55
N VAL A 254 2.37 -29.75 -45.14
CA VAL A 254 3.12 -28.55 -45.55
C VAL A 254 3.59 -28.65 -47.01
N ALA A 255 3.64 -29.87 -47.57
CA ALA A 255 3.72 -30.07 -49.02
C ALA A 255 2.42 -29.68 -49.78
N VAL A 256 1.37 -29.23 -49.06
CA VAL A 256 0.02 -28.97 -49.61
C VAL A 256 -0.58 -27.61 -49.16
N ALA A 257 -0.06 -26.95 -48.12
CA ALA A 257 -0.61 -25.69 -47.63
C ALA A 257 0.47 -24.65 -47.23
N ASP A 258 0.32 -23.44 -47.78
CA ASP A 258 1.04 -22.22 -47.37
C ASP A 258 0.64 -21.76 -45.95
N ALA A 259 1.47 -20.89 -45.37
CA ALA A 259 1.41 -20.49 -43.97
C ALA A 259 0.33 -19.44 -43.64
N ASP A 260 -0.34 -19.64 -42.51
CA ASP A 260 -0.46 -18.65 -41.43
C ASP A 260 -1.12 -19.33 -40.21
N ALA A 261 -0.38 -19.47 -39.11
CA ALA A 261 -0.91 -19.92 -37.82
C ALA A 261 -0.10 -19.32 -36.67
N ASP A 262 -0.81 -18.65 -35.77
CA ASP A 262 -0.32 -17.92 -34.60
C ASP A 262 0.43 -18.82 -33.61
N ALA A 263 1.47 -18.30 -32.95
CA ALA A 263 2.44 -19.11 -32.20
C ALA A 263 2.38 -18.99 -30.66
N ASP A 264 1.63 -18.04 -30.12
CA ASP A 264 1.73 -17.62 -28.70
C ASP A 264 0.83 -18.41 -27.71
N ALA A 265 0.44 -19.64 -28.05
CA ALA A 265 -0.45 -20.49 -27.22
C ALA A 265 0.24 -21.75 -26.64
N VAL A 266 1.58 -21.78 -26.54
CA VAL A 266 2.36 -22.97 -26.13
C VAL A 266 3.40 -22.66 -25.04
N ALA A 267 3.14 -21.65 -24.21
CA ALA A 267 4.05 -21.20 -23.14
C ALA A 267 3.63 -21.61 -21.71
N ASP A 268 2.43 -22.16 -21.51
CA ASP A 268 1.97 -22.68 -20.22
C ASP A 268 1.71 -24.19 -20.29
N ALA A 269 2.79 -24.94 -20.26
CA ALA A 269 2.80 -26.38 -20.02
C ALA A 269 3.77 -26.65 -18.87
N GLY A 270 3.31 -26.38 -17.65
CA GLY A 270 4.02 -26.73 -16.42
C GLY A 270 4.45 -28.20 -16.41
N ALA A 271 5.54 -28.50 -15.70
CA ALA A 271 6.05 -29.87 -15.59
C ALA A 271 4.97 -30.79 -14.98
N THR A 272 4.73 -31.93 -15.62
CA THR A 272 3.67 -32.87 -15.20
C THR A 272 3.87 -33.30 -13.75
N GLY A 273 2.81 -33.17 -12.94
CA GLY A 273 2.85 -33.49 -11.51
C GLY A 273 3.46 -32.42 -10.60
N VAL A 274 3.75 -31.21 -11.12
CA VAL A 274 4.22 -30.07 -10.30
C VAL A 274 3.08 -29.07 -10.05
N GLU A 275 2.80 -28.79 -8.78
CA GLU A 275 1.91 -27.69 -8.35
C GLU A 275 2.76 -26.65 -7.60
N ARG A 276 2.52 -25.37 -7.84
CA ARG A 276 3.22 -24.24 -7.18
C ARG A 276 2.23 -23.13 -6.88
N ASP A 277 2.26 -22.65 -5.66
CA ASP A 277 1.48 -21.50 -5.20
C ASP A 277 2.41 -20.54 -4.44
N TYR A 278 2.17 -19.24 -4.54
CA TYR A 278 2.82 -18.24 -3.71
C TYR A 278 1.77 -17.23 -3.22
N GLY A 279 2.11 -16.53 -2.14
CA GLY A 279 1.28 -15.48 -1.56
C GLY A 279 2.14 -14.35 -1.02
N ILE A 280 1.79 -13.11 -1.37
CA ILE A 280 2.34 -11.88 -0.80
C ILE A 280 1.15 -11.02 -0.37
N ALA A 281 1.08 -10.72 0.92
CA ALA A 281 -0.09 -10.05 1.49
C ALA A 281 0.05 -8.52 1.56
N SER A 282 1.26 -7.99 1.77
CA SER A 282 1.57 -6.57 1.57
C SER A 282 3.04 -6.36 1.25
N LEU A 283 3.32 -5.24 0.58
CA LEU A 283 4.67 -4.74 0.34
C LEU A 283 4.58 -3.21 0.33
N ASP A 284 5.22 -2.55 1.27
CA ASP A 284 5.09 -1.13 1.51
C ASP A 284 6.45 -0.43 1.40
N LEU A 285 6.50 0.73 0.75
CA LEU A 285 7.65 1.62 0.77
C LEU A 285 7.50 2.60 1.94
N ARG A 286 8.38 2.50 2.93
CA ARG A 286 8.50 3.47 4.03
C ARG A 286 9.51 4.56 3.67
N VAL A 287 9.15 5.82 3.84
CA VAL A 287 10.03 6.98 3.74
C VAL A 287 9.87 7.85 4.99
N ASP A 288 10.93 7.98 5.77
CA ASP A 288 10.93 8.83 6.96
C ASP A 288 11.37 10.25 6.57
N SER A 289 10.57 11.27 6.92
CA SER A 289 10.89 12.66 6.60
C SER A 289 10.53 13.61 7.75
N PRO A 290 11.49 14.42 8.26
CA PRO A 290 11.20 15.43 9.27
C PRO A 290 10.24 16.52 8.78
N LEU A 291 10.02 16.66 7.47
CA LEU A 291 9.01 17.55 6.90
C LEU A 291 7.58 17.13 7.28
N VAL A 292 7.32 15.84 7.47
CA VAL A 292 5.99 15.37 7.89
C VAL A 292 5.66 15.88 9.29
N GLY A 293 6.61 15.84 10.23
CA GLY A 293 6.48 16.49 11.54
C GLY A 293 6.39 18.02 11.46
N ALA A 294 6.99 18.65 10.44
CA ALA A 294 6.85 20.10 10.22
C ALA A 294 5.42 20.52 9.81
N LEU A 295 4.57 19.60 9.32
CA LEU A 295 3.14 19.86 9.12
C LEU A 295 2.44 20.15 10.45
N VAL A 296 2.70 19.34 11.48
CA VAL A 296 2.13 19.50 12.83
C VAL A 296 2.63 20.81 13.44
N THR A 297 3.94 21.05 13.42
CA THR A 297 4.55 22.29 13.93
C THR A 297 3.95 23.55 13.29
N ALA A 298 3.71 23.55 11.97
CA ALA A 298 3.12 24.70 11.28
C ALA A 298 1.66 24.99 11.72
N VAL A 299 0.91 23.97 12.10
CA VAL A 299 -0.45 24.13 12.65
C VAL A 299 -0.40 24.62 14.10
N ASP A 300 0.46 24.06 14.93
CA ASP A 300 0.63 24.46 16.35
C ASP A 300 1.15 25.91 16.48
N ASP A 301 2.12 26.31 15.65
CA ASP A 301 2.58 27.70 15.54
C ASP A 301 1.44 28.64 15.12
N THR A 302 0.53 28.17 14.26
CA THR A 302 -0.63 28.95 13.80
C THR A 302 -1.69 29.07 14.89
N VAL A 303 -1.99 28.00 15.63
CA VAL A 303 -2.88 28.05 16.80
C VAL A 303 -2.33 29.03 17.83
N THR A 304 -1.03 28.93 18.16
CA THR A 304 -0.35 29.84 19.09
C THR A 304 -0.43 31.30 18.64
N GLN A 305 -0.27 31.57 17.34
CA GLN A 305 -0.43 32.92 16.77
C GLN A 305 -1.88 33.42 16.83
N LEU A 306 -2.87 32.54 16.63
CA LEU A 306 -4.29 32.88 16.71
C LEU A 306 -4.72 33.17 18.15
N ASP A 307 -4.28 32.40 19.14
CA ASP A 307 -4.57 32.65 20.55
C ASP A 307 -4.00 34.00 20.99
N ALA A 308 -2.72 34.27 20.67
CA ALA A 308 -2.10 35.57 20.92
C ALA A 308 -2.81 36.73 20.20
N ALA A 309 -3.40 36.49 19.02
CA ALA A 309 -4.20 37.48 18.30
C ALA A 309 -5.58 37.69 18.94
N VAL A 310 -6.25 36.64 19.43
CA VAL A 310 -7.52 36.71 20.17
C VAL A 310 -7.33 37.51 21.47
N ASP A 311 -6.27 37.23 22.23
CA ASP A 311 -5.93 37.98 23.44
C ASP A 311 -5.67 39.46 23.14
N ALA A 312 -4.92 39.77 22.08
CA ALA A 312 -4.63 41.15 21.67
C ALA A 312 -5.87 41.93 21.18
N LEU A 313 -6.93 41.25 20.74
CA LEU A 313 -8.20 41.88 20.35
C LEU A 313 -9.03 42.29 21.57
N GLY A 314 -8.92 41.56 22.68
CA GLY A 314 -9.70 41.75 23.91
C GLY A 314 -9.15 42.81 24.89
N GLY A 315 -9.92 43.07 25.95
CA GLY A 315 -9.57 44.03 27.01
C GLY A 315 -10.02 45.47 26.75
N SER A 316 -9.85 46.35 27.74
CA SER A 316 -10.18 47.79 27.67
C SER A 316 -9.31 48.54 26.65
N ASP A 317 -8.05 48.11 26.54
CA ASP A 317 -7.03 48.69 25.66
C ASP A 317 -6.70 47.78 24.47
N GLY A 318 -7.57 46.80 24.20
CA GLY A 318 -7.45 45.87 23.08
C GLY A 318 -7.50 46.55 21.73
N VAL A 319 -7.07 45.83 20.69
CA VAL A 319 -7.08 46.36 19.31
C VAL A 319 -8.51 46.73 18.88
N LEU A 320 -9.54 45.96 19.26
CA LEU A 320 -10.93 46.29 18.91
C LEU A 320 -11.44 47.57 19.60
N ALA A 321 -11.12 47.78 20.88
CA ALA A 321 -11.47 49.00 21.60
C ALA A 321 -10.82 50.24 20.96
N LYS A 322 -9.54 50.13 20.59
CA LYS A 322 -8.80 51.18 19.86
C LYS A 322 -9.38 51.45 18.47
N THR A 323 -9.68 50.41 17.69
CA THR A 323 -10.32 50.54 16.36
C THR A 323 -11.67 51.25 16.47
N ILE A 324 -12.51 50.89 17.44
CA ILE A 324 -13.83 51.52 17.63
C ILE A 324 -13.67 52.99 18.03
N GLY A 325 -12.77 53.31 18.97
CA GLY A 325 -12.47 54.70 19.34
C GLY A 325 -12.01 55.55 18.15
N GLN A 326 -11.13 55.01 17.29
CA GLN A 326 -10.68 55.67 16.07
C GLN A 326 -11.81 55.84 15.04
N GLY A 327 -12.66 54.82 14.85
CA GLY A 327 -13.81 54.89 13.95
C GLY A 327 -14.83 55.95 14.38
N VAL A 328 -15.12 56.04 15.68
CA VAL A 328 -15.97 57.10 16.26
C VAL A 328 -15.35 58.48 16.01
N LEU A 329 -14.06 58.65 16.29
CA LEU A 329 -13.34 59.91 16.05
C LEU A 329 -13.36 60.32 14.57
N GLY A 330 -13.21 59.38 13.64
CA GLY A 330 -13.27 59.65 12.20
C GLY A 330 -14.64 60.18 11.76
N VAL A 331 -15.73 59.56 12.23
CA VAL A 331 -17.10 60.02 11.91
C VAL A 331 -17.41 61.37 12.57
N LEU A 332 -17.01 61.57 13.84
CA LEU A 332 -17.18 62.85 14.53
C LEU A 332 -16.39 63.99 13.86
N GLY A 333 -15.17 63.72 13.40
CA GLY A 333 -14.34 64.68 12.67
C GLY A 333 -14.97 65.14 11.35
N GLY A 334 -15.69 64.23 10.66
CA GLY A 334 -16.47 64.56 9.46
C GLY A 334 -17.74 65.37 9.73
N LEU A 335 -18.38 65.19 10.89
CA LEU A 335 -19.64 65.83 11.29
C LEU A 335 -19.46 67.23 11.91
N THR A 336 -18.47 67.98 11.44
CA THR A 336 -17.91 69.22 12.02
C THR A 336 -17.05 68.97 13.28
N GLY A 337 -15.79 69.40 13.23
CA GLY A 337 -14.78 69.22 14.29
C GLY A 337 -15.02 70.00 15.60
N SER A 338 -16.28 70.31 15.92
CA SER A 338 -16.71 70.86 17.21
C SER A 338 -16.85 69.75 18.26
N LEU A 339 -17.38 68.58 17.89
CA LEU A 339 -17.55 67.45 18.80
C LEU A 339 -16.21 66.76 19.09
N GLY A 340 -15.96 66.40 20.34
CA GLY A 340 -14.79 65.64 20.76
C GLY A 340 -15.18 64.45 21.63
N LEU A 341 -14.52 63.31 21.40
CA LEU A 341 -14.67 62.12 22.22
C LEU A 341 -13.87 62.28 23.53
N GLY A 342 -14.49 61.95 24.66
CA GLY A 342 -13.82 61.79 25.94
C GLY A 342 -13.09 60.45 26.03
N THR A 343 -12.74 60.03 27.25
CA THR A 343 -12.18 58.70 27.49
C THR A 343 -13.20 57.62 27.13
N VAL A 344 -12.84 56.74 26.19
CA VAL A 344 -13.58 55.50 25.94
C VAL A 344 -13.24 54.52 27.06
N GLY A 345 -14.25 53.98 27.73
CA GLY A 345 -14.12 52.95 28.74
C GLY A 345 -15.06 51.78 28.48
N GLY A 346 -14.89 50.70 29.23
CA GLY A 346 -15.68 49.48 29.09
C GLY A 346 -14.82 48.26 28.78
N THR A 347 -15.44 47.21 28.26
CA THR A 347 -14.79 45.91 28.04
C THR A 347 -15.09 45.36 26.65
N VAL A 348 -14.05 44.76 26.06
CA VAL A 348 -14.19 43.82 24.94
C VAL A 348 -13.77 42.46 25.46
N VAL A 349 -14.64 41.47 25.32
CA VAL A 349 -14.40 40.09 25.72
C VAL A 349 -14.64 39.20 24.51
N LEU A 350 -13.67 38.33 24.24
CA LEU A 350 -13.78 37.22 23.30
C LEU A 350 -13.85 35.94 24.14
N THR A 351 -14.78 35.05 23.83
CA THR A 351 -14.91 33.76 24.51
C THR A 351 -15.19 32.70 23.46
N GLY A 352 -14.22 31.82 23.24
CA GLY A 352 -14.23 30.81 22.19
C GLY A 352 -14.11 29.39 22.72
N PRO A 353 -14.29 28.38 21.83
CA PRO A 353 -13.77 27.05 22.09
C PRO A 353 -12.24 27.07 22.09
N ASP A 354 -11.66 26.00 22.63
CA ASP A 354 -10.23 25.71 22.50
C ASP A 354 -9.85 25.47 21.02
N LEU A 355 -8.95 26.30 20.48
CA LEU A 355 -8.47 26.18 19.10
C LEU A 355 -7.56 24.95 18.92
N ALA A 356 -6.75 24.60 19.93
CA ALA A 356 -5.89 23.42 19.91
C ALA A 356 -6.74 22.13 19.92
N GLY A 357 -7.73 22.07 20.81
CA GLY A 357 -8.72 20.97 20.86
C GLY A 357 -9.52 20.80 19.56
N ALA A 358 -9.70 21.86 18.77
CA ALA A 358 -10.38 21.79 17.47
C ALA A 358 -9.53 21.19 16.33
N VAL A 359 -8.19 21.24 16.43
CA VAL A 359 -7.27 20.66 15.42
C VAL A 359 -6.61 19.37 15.88
N SER A 360 -6.50 19.11 17.18
CA SER A 360 -5.89 17.90 17.78
C SER A 360 -6.24 16.58 17.07
N PRO A 361 -7.51 16.22 16.78
CA PRO A 361 -7.80 14.97 16.07
C PRO A 361 -7.26 14.95 14.63
N LEU A 362 -7.18 16.10 13.95
CA LEU A 362 -6.60 16.22 12.60
C LEU A 362 -5.06 16.15 12.58
N LEU A 363 -4.42 16.14 13.76
CA LEU A 363 -2.98 16.02 13.95
C LEU A 363 -2.57 14.64 14.48
N ALA A 364 -3.50 13.92 15.11
CA ALA A 364 -3.27 12.59 15.68
C ALA A 364 -3.61 11.46 14.71
N ASP A 365 -4.64 11.61 13.87
CA ASP A 365 -5.07 10.57 12.94
C ASP A 365 -4.13 10.50 11.71
N PRO A 366 -3.67 9.31 11.28
CA PRO A 366 -2.88 9.16 10.06
C PRO A 366 -3.69 9.56 8.82
N LEU A 367 -3.04 10.23 7.87
CA LEU A 367 -3.66 10.72 6.65
C LEU A 367 -3.59 9.65 5.56
N GLN A 368 -4.73 9.08 5.18
CA GLN A 368 -4.81 8.09 4.10
C GLN A 368 -5.46 8.69 2.84
N ASP A 369 -5.06 8.20 1.67
CA ASP A 369 -5.78 8.45 0.43
C ASP A 369 -7.05 7.57 0.34
N PRO A 370 -8.03 7.91 -0.54
CA PRO A 370 -9.30 7.18 -0.61
C PRO A 370 -9.19 5.70 -1.01
N GLY A 371 -8.04 5.26 -1.53
CA GLY A 371 -7.75 3.87 -1.89
C GLY A 371 -6.91 3.11 -0.86
N GLY A 372 -6.42 3.75 0.20
CA GLY A 372 -5.51 3.14 1.18
C GLY A 372 -4.08 2.91 0.68
N THR A 373 -3.77 3.28 -0.57
CA THR A 373 -2.47 3.08 -1.22
C THR A 373 -1.37 3.98 -0.64
N LEU A 374 -1.75 5.10 0.00
CA LEU A 374 -0.80 6.06 0.59
C LEU A 374 -1.27 6.44 2.00
N ALA A 375 -0.39 6.26 2.99
CA ALA A 375 -0.61 6.67 4.36
C ALA A 375 0.52 7.58 4.88
N LEU A 376 0.17 8.69 5.54
CA LEU A 376 1.08 9.62 6.20
C LEU A 376 0.82 9.60 7.71
N ASP A 377 1.79 9.17 8.50
CA ASP A 377 1.76 9.29 9.95
C ASP A 377 2.42 10.62 10.36
N LEU A 378 1.60 11.56 10.83
CA LEU A 378 2.04 12.89 11.27
C LEU A 378 2.84 12.88 12.57
N ALA A 379 2.65 11.86 13.42
CA ALA A 379 3.32 11.72 14.71
C ALA A 379 4.66 10.99 14.60
N ALA A 380 4.72 9.92 13.79
CA ALA A 380 5.95 9.20 13.50
C ALA A 380 6.83 9.93 12.46
N GLY A 381 6.25 10.77 11.61
CA GLY A 381 6.96 11.46 10.54
C GLY A 381 7.22 10.57 9.31
N THR A 382 6.39 9.55 9.09
CA THR A 382 6.60 8.50 8.10
C THR A 382 5.57 8.55 6.98
N ILE A 383 6.01 8.27 5.76
CA ILE A 383 5.17 8.03 4.59
C ILE A 383 5.23 6.53 4.30
N ARG A 384 4.08 5.88 4.15
CA ARG A 384 3.94 4.52 3.63
C ARG A 384 3.23 4.55 2.28
N VAL A 385 3.77 3.85 1.30
CA VAL A 385 3.15 3.63 -0.01
C VAL A 385 2.98 2.12 -0.21
N ASP A 386 1.74 1.65 -0.29
CA ASP A 386 1.44 0.26 -0.62
C ASP A 386 1.84 0.00 -2.08
N LEU A 387 2.96 -0.67 -2.26
CA LEU A 387 3.47 -1.08 -3.56
C LEU A 387 2.68 -2.26 -4.12
N ALA A 388 2.08 -3.10 -3.27
CA ALA A 388 1.32 -4.26 -3.73
C ALA A 388 0.01 -3.84 -4.40
N HIS A 389 -0.74 -2.91 -3.81
CA HIS A 389 -1.95 -2.33 -4.42
C HIS A 389 -1.63 -1.42 -5.61
N LEU A 390 -0.46 -0.77 -5.62
CA LEU A 390 -0.08 0.16 -6.69
C LEU A 390 0.46 -0.55 -7.95
N LEU A 391 1.13 -1.68 -7.78
CA LEU A 391 1.83 -2.42 -8.84
C LEU A 391 1.11 -3.70 -9.25
N GLY A 392 0.11 -4.12 -8.49
CA GLY A 392 -0.80 -5.21 -8.85
C GLY A 392 -1.83 -4.80 -9.91
N ASP A 393 -2.29 -5.80 -10.65
CA ASP A 393 -3.21 -5.61 -11.79
C ASP A 393 -4.66 -5.34 -11.34
N ASP A 394 -5.02 -5.73 -10.11
CA ASP A 394 -6.37 -5.70 -9.53
C ASP A 394 -6.40 -5.75 -7.97
N GLU A 395 -7.53 -6.15 -7.38
CA GLU A 395 -7.69 -6.33 -5.92
C GLU A 395 -6.78 -7.42 -5.30
N GLN A 396 -6.13 -8.27 -6.11
CA GLN A 396 -5.24 -9.35 -5.64
C GLN A 396 -3.78 -8.91 -5.47
N GLY A 397 -3.42 -7.69 -5.86
CA GLY A 397 -2.09 -7.12 -5.63
C GLY A 397 -0.99 -7.87 -6.40
N LEU A 398 0.02 -8.38 -5.69
CA LEU A 398 1.18 -9.08 -6.29
C LEU A 398 0.96 -10.58 -6.55
N ASN A 399 -0.24 -11.09 -6.30
CA ASN A 399 -0.59 -12.51 -6.44
C ASN A 399 -1.07 -12.82 -7.87
N ASP A 400 -1.08 -14.11 -8.25
CA ASP A 400 -1.45 -14.61 -9.59
C ASP A 400 -0.65 -14.05 -10.79
N LEU A 401 0.43 -13.30 -10.55
CA LEU A 401 1.33 -12.79 -11.58
C LEU A 401 2.14 -13.93 -12.23
N PRO A 402 2.52 -13.83 -13.53
CA PRO A 402 3.26 -14.89 -14.22
C PRO A 402 4.59 -15.30 -13.59
N ALA A 403 5.06 -16.50 -13.91
CA ALA A 403 6.34 -17.00 -13.41
C ALA A 403 7.52 -16.07 -13.79
N ASN A 404 8.36 -15.78 -12.80
CA ASN A 404 9.51 -14.86 -12.87
C ASN A 404 9.14 -13.41 -13.25
N HIS A 405 7.94 -12.94 -12.87
CA HIS A 405 7.50 -11.57 -13.14
C HIS A 405 8.39 -10.55 -12.39
N GLU A 406 8.90 -9.55 -13.14
CA GLU A 406 9.65 -8.43 -12.60
C GLU A 406 8.75 -7.21 -12.48
N VAL A 407 8.58 -6.73 -11.25
CA VAL A 407 7.70 -5.63 -10.91
C VAL A 407 8.44 -4.31 -11.16
N VAL A 408 8.04 -3.59 -12.21
CA VAL A 408 8.75 -2.40 -12.67
C VAL A 408 8.16 -1.12 -12.06
N LEU A 409 8.95 -0.43 -11.24
CA LEU A 409 8.66 0.91 -10.73
C LEU A 409 8.85 1.96 -11.84
N ASP A 410 7.85 2.12 -12.71
CA ASP A 410 7.93 3.02 -13.87
C ASP A 410 7.64 4.50 -13.53
N ALA A 411 8.09 5.41 -14.39
CA ALA A 411 7.91 6.85 -14.14
C ALA A 411 6.44 7.31 -14.12
N VAL A 412 5.49 6.56 -14.69
CA VAL A 412 4.06 6.92 -14.67
C VAL A 412 3.49 6.61 -13.29
N THR A 413 3.72 5.40 -12.79
CA THR A 413 3.34 4.93 -11.46
C THR A 413 3.95 5.81 -10.37
N LEU A 414 5.23 6.16 -10.51
CA LEU A 414 5.93 7.01 -9.55
C LEU A 414 5.40 8.46 -9.52
N ASN A 415 5.01 9.02 -10.67
CA ASN A 415 4.34 10.32 -10.72
C ASN A 415 2.93 10.26 -10.09
N ALA A 416 2.20 9.15 -10.26
CA ALA A 416 0.88 8.97 -9.64
C ALA A 416 0.94 8.95 -8.10
N ILE A 417 2.02 8.43 -7.49
CA ILE A 417 2.25 8.54 -6.03
C ILE A 417 2.38 10.00 -5.62
N ALA A 418 3.20 10.79 -6.34
CA ALA A 418 3.41 12.20 -6.04
C ALA A 418 2.11 13.02 -6.17
N ASP A 419 1.30 12.76 -7.19
CA ASP A 419 -0.02 13.39 -7.36
C ASP A 419 -0.99 13.00 -6.23
N ARG A 420 -1.03 11.72 -5.80
CA ARG A 420 -1.82 11.28 -4.65
C ARG A 420 -1.38 11.96 -3.35
N LEU A 421 -0.07 12.08 -3.11
CA LEU A 421 0.46 12.78 -1.94
C LEU A 421 0.06 14.25 -1.91
N GLY A 422 0.14 14.94 -3.05
CA GLY A 422 -0.37 16.31 -3.20
C GLY A 422 -1.84 16.40 -2.80
N GLN A 423 -2.69 15.51 -3.33
CA GLN A 423 -4.12 15.48 -3.02
C GLN A 423 -4.42 15.20 -1.54
N VAL A 424 -3.73 14.26 -0.90
CA VAL A 424 -3.91 13.93 0.52
C VAL A 424 -3.58 15.15 1.41
N VAL A 425 -2.45 15.81 1.17
CA VAL A 425 -2.02 16.94 2.01
C VAL A 425 -2.85 18.21 1.71
N ASP A 426 -3.27 18.45 0.47
CA ASP A 426 -4.17 19.57 0.14
C ASP A 426 -5.57 19.36 0.76
N ALA A 427 -6.09 18.12 0.76
CA ALA A 427 -7.34 17.77 1.42
C ALA A 427 -7.24 17.91 2.95
N TRP A 428 -6.12 17.51 3.56
CA TRP A 428 -5.85 17.73 4.98
C TRP A 428 -5.72 19.22 5.33
N SER A 429 -4.94 19.99 4.56
CA SER A 429 -4.78 21.45 4.73
C SER A 429 -6.14 22.17 4.62
N THR A 430 -7.00 21.72 3.71
CA THR A 430 -8.39 22.20 3.60
C THR A 430 -9.22 21.84 4.84
N ARG A 431 -9.08 20.64 5.41
CA ARG A 431 -9.74 20.23 6.66
C ARG A 431 -9.28 21.08 7.85
N VAL A 432 -7.97 21.28 8.02
CA VAL A 432 -7.40 22.10 9.11
C VAL A 432 -7.84 23.55 9.02
N THR A 433 -7.73 24.18 7.85
CA THR A 433 -8.19 25.57 7.64
C THR A 433 -9.71 25.71 7.83
N THR A 434 -10.51 24.71 7.45
CA THR A 434 -11.95 24.66 7.73
C THR A 434 -12.25 24.51 9.23
N ALA A 435 -11.52 23.67 9.95
CA ALA A 435 -11.67 23.51 11.40
C ALA A 435 -11.34 24.81 12.14
N LEU A 436 -10.19 25.43 11.83
CA LEU A 436 -9.77 26.72 12.41
C LEU A 436 -10.77 27.85 12.10
N THR A 437 -11.19 28.01 10.84
CA THR A 437 -12.18 29.06 10.48
C THR A 437 -13.55 28.82 11.13
N THR A 438 -13.95 27.56 11.31
CA THR A 438 -15.18 27.20 12.04
C THR A 438 -15.05 27.54 13.52
N ALA A 439 -13.96 27.13 14.18
CA ALA A 439 -13.69 27.43 15.59
C ALA A 439 -13.66 28.95 15.84
N LEU A 440 -12.89 29.70 15.04
CA LEU A 440 -12.89 31.18 15.05
C LEU A 440 -14.28 31.77 14.84
N GLY A 441 -15.10 31.18 13.97
CA GLY A 441 -16.48 31.59 13.71
C GLY A 441 -17.42 31.43 14.91
N THR A 442 -17.16 30.45 15.78
CA THR A 442 -17.94 30.18 17.00
C THR A 442 -17.55 31.05 18.21
N ILE A 443 -16.43 31.79 18.13
CA ILE A 443 -16.02 32.74 19.18
C ILE A 443 -17.14 33.75 19.39
N GLN A 444 -17.62 33.85 20.63
CA GLN A 444 -18.55 34.89 21.05
C GLN A 444 -17.77 36.18 21.29
N LEU A 445 -18.15 37.24 20.56
CA LEU A 445 -17.63 38.58 20.71
C LEU A 445 -18.64 39.42 21.49
N ARG A 446 -18.26 39.83 22.70
CA ARG A 446 -19.03 40.75 23.52
C ARG A 446 -18.28 42.07 23.68
N ILE A 447 -18.85 43.12 23.09
CA ILE A 447 -18.36 44.50 23.22
C ILE A 447 -19.37 45.25 24.09
N ALA A 448 -18.87 45.93 25.11
CA ALA A 448 -19.64 46.86 25.92
C ALA A 448 -18.77 48.09 26.22
N LEU A 449 -18.75 49.04 25.27
CA LEU A 449 -17.97 50.27 25.34
C LEU A 449 -18.87 51.47 25.56
N ALA A 450 -18.40 52.42 26.37
CA ALA A 450 -19.06 53.68 26.64
C ALA A 450 -18.05 54.84 26.53
N ALA A 451 -18.48 55.97 25.97
CA ALA A 451 -17.66 57.16 25.84
C ALA A 451 -18.50 58.42 26.03
N ASP A 452 -17.95 59.41 26.75
CA ASP A 452 -18.58 60.71 26.86
C ASP A 452 -18.35 61.53 25.57
N LEU A 453 -19.41 62.06 24.97
CA LEU A 453 -19.35 63.01 23.87
C LEU A 453 -19.31 64.43 24.44
N SER A 454 -18.29 65.20 24.09
CA SER A 454 -18.06 66.55 24.60
C SER A 454 -18.13 67.61 23.52
N ALA A 455 -18.63 68.80 23.88
CA ALA A 455 -18.65 69.98 23.01
C ALA A 455 -17.96 71.18 23.70
N PRO A 456 -17.26 72.05 22.94
CA PRO A 456 -16.67 73.28 23.46
C PRO A 456 -17.76 74.31 23.75
N LEU A 457 -18.06 74.52 25.04
CA LEU A 457 -18.93 75.56 25.54
C LEU A 457 -18.06 76.60 26.26
N LEU A 458 -18.04 77.83 25.75
CA LEU A 458 -17.27 78.95 26.31
C LEU A 458 -15.76 78.64 26.52
N GLY A 459 -15.17 77.81 25.64
CA GLY A 459 -13.76 77.41 25.70
C GLY A 459 -13.47 76.18 26.57
N VAL A 460 -14.46 75.62 27.27
CA VAL A 460 -14.34 74.39 28.07
C VAL A 460 -15.08 73.25 27.37
N ARG A 461 -14.49 72.05 27.30
CA ARG A 461 -15.20 70.85 26.80
C ARG A 461 -16.13 70.33 27.90
N VAL A 462 -17.44 70.36 27.63
CA VAL A 462 -18.48 69.86 28.55
C VAL A 462 -19.08 68.57 27.95
N PRO A 463 -19.26 67.48 28.71
CA PRO A 463 -19.97 66.30 28.23
C PRO A 463 -21.45 66.63 28.00
N ILE A 464 -21.94 66.38 26.79
CA ILE A 464 -23.32 66.66 26.35
C ILE A 464 -24.15 65.39 26.11
N ALA A 465 -23.49 64.27 25.88
CA ALA A 465 -24.13 62.97 25.66
C ALA A 465 -23.20 61.81 26.04
N LYS A 466 -23.77 60.63 26.25
CA LYS A 466 -23.04 59.36 26.35
C LYS A 466 -23.28 58.52 25.11
N LEU A 467 -22.20 58.10 24.47
CA LEU A 467 -22.21 57.10 23.41
C LEU A 467 -22.04 55.71 24.04
N SER A 468 -22.92 54.77 23.70
CA SER A 468 -22.76 53.35 24.01
C SER A 468 -22.62 52.55 22.72
N VAL A 469 -21.62 51.68 22.66
CA VAL A 469 -21.39 50.76 21.55
C VAL A 469 -21.39 49.34 22.10
N ALA A 470 -22.33 48.52 21.64
CA ALA A 470 -22.49 47.16 22.13
C ALA A 470 -22.80 46.15 21.02
N VAL A 471 -22.23 44.95 21.16
CA VAL A 471 -22.65 43.75 20.42
C VAL A 471 -22.41 42.54 21.31
N ASP A 472 -23.26 41.52 21.19
CA ASP A 472 -23.12 40.22 21.84
C ASP A 472 -23.52 39.17 20.80
N THR A 473 -22.53 38.60 20.10
CA THR A 473 -22.77 37.76 18.91
C THR A 473 -21.55 36.90 18.56
N GLY A 474 -21.78 35.78 17.86
CA GLY A 474 -20.69 34.98 17.30
C GLY A 474 -19.99 35.71 16.15
N VAL A 475 -18.66 35.61 16.07
CA VAL A 475 -17.84 36.25 15.02
C VAL A 475 -18.35 35.92 13.61
N ALA A 476 -18.78 34.68 13.35
CA ALA A 476 -19.35 34.30 12.05
C ALA A 476 -20.64 35.06 11.69
N ALA A 477 -21.50 35.39 12.67
CA ALA A 477 -22.73 36.14 12.41
C ALA A 477 -22.45 37.62 12.08
N LEU A 478 -21.45 38.20 12.74
CA LEU A 478 -20.98 39.56 12.48
C LEU A 478 -20.30 39.68 11.11
N MET A 479 -19.40 38.75 10.76
CA MET A 479 -18.75 38.74 9.44
C MET A 479 -19.73 38.49 8.29
N ALA A 480 -20.73 37.63 8.49
CA ALA A 480 -21.78 37.39 7.51
C ALA A 480 -22.82 38.52 7.41
N GLY A 481 -22.65 39.63 8.15
CA GLY A 481 -23.57 40.77 8.17
C GLY A 481 -24.97 40.45 8.72
N ARG A 482 -25.14 39.33 9.42
CA ARG A 482 -26.42 38.92 10.03
C ARG A 482 -26.70 39.69 11.33
N THR A 483 -25.65 40.15 11.99
CA THR A 483 -25.68 41.03 13.16
C THR A 483 -24.75 42.22 12.92
N THR A 484 -25.13 43.39 13.44
CA THR A 484 -24.34 44.62 13.40
C THR A 484 -24.13 45.15 14.80
N LEU A 485 -23.21 46.11 14.96
CA LEU A 485 -23.03 46.79 16.26
C LEU A 485 -24.27 47.64 16.56
N SER A 486 -24.78 47.56 17.80
CA SER A 486 -25.73 48.53 18.32
C SER A 486 -24.99 49.78 18.79
N VAL A 487 -25.53 50.96 18.46
CA VAL A 487 -25.00 52.26 18.86
C VAL A 487 -26.14 53.07 19.50
N GLY A 488 -26.01 53.36 20.80
CA GLY A 488 -26.91 54.22 21.56
C GLY A 488 -26.26 55.56 21.87
N VAL A 489 -27.07 56.62 21.96
CA VAL A 489 -26.61 57.97 22.33
C VAL A 489 -27.62 58.62 23.28
N ASP A 490 -27.25 58.79 24.55
CA ASP A 490 -28.08 59.38 25.59
C ASP A 490 -27.69 60.84 25.86
N LEU A 491 -28.61 61.79 25.71
CA LEU A 491 -28.38 63.21 25.96
C LEU A 491 -28.39 63.54 27.46
N LEU A 492 -27.35 64.21 27.95
CA LEU A 492 -27.22 64.59 29.36
C LEU A 492 -27.96 65.90 29.65
N GLY A 493 -29.26 65.79 30.00
CA GLY A 493 -30.03 66.89 30.59
C GLY A 493 -30.61 67.94 29.64
N LEU A 494 -30.69 67.64 28.34
CA LEU A 494 -31.24 68.55 27.31
C LEU A 494 -32.67 68.17 26.87
N PRO A 495 -33.62 69.12 26.74
CA PRO A 495 -34.98 68.84 26.30
C PRO A 495 -35.04 68.40 24.83
N LEU A 496 -35.78 67.32 24.57
CA LEU A 496 -35.50 66.37 23.49
C LEU A 496 -36.11 66.69 22.10
N GLY A 497 -36.98 67.70 21.99
CA GLY A 497 -37.90 67.84 20.84
C GLY A 497 -37.25 67.98 19.45
N GLY A 498 -36.08 68.62 19.35
CA GLY A 498 -35.37 68.82 18.09
C GLY A 498 -34.09 67.98 17.90
N LEU A 499 -33.41 67.62 19.00
CA LEU A 499 -32.14 66.88 18.92
C LEU A 499 -32.32 65.38 18.65
N LEU A 500 -33.50 64.79 18.88
CA LEU A 500 -33.74 63.37 18.63
C LEU A 500 -33.37 62.93 17.21
N GLY A 501 -33.65 63.76 16.18
CA GLY A 501 -33.26 63.47 14.80
C GLY A 501 -31.75 63.50 14.56
N VAL A 502 -31.00 64.34 15.29
CA VAL A 502 -29.53 64.39 15.23
C VAL A 502 -28.92 63.19 15.94
N VAL A 503 -29.49 62.79 17.09
CA VAL A 503 -29.10 61.62 17.87
C VAL A 503 -29.30 60.33 17.08
N THR A 504 -30.46 60.14 16.45
CA THR A 504 -30.71 58.97 15.60
C THR A 504 -29.88 58.98 14.32
N GLY A 505 -29.63 60.16 13.73
CA GLY A 505 -28.72 60.32 12.58
C GLY A 505 -27.26 59.99 12.92
N LEU A 506 -26.77 60.38 14.09
CA LEU A 506 -25.43 60.03 14.57
C LEU A 506 -25.31 58.51 14.85
N ALA A 507 -26.28 57.93 15.54
CA ALA A 507 -26.29 56.48 15.81
C ALA A 507 -26.27 55.67 14.51
N THR A 508 -27.18 55.96 13.57
CA THR A 508 -27.27 55.25 12.27
C THR A 508 -26.05 55.45 11.38
N SER A 509 -25.43 56.63 11.39
CA SER A 509 -24.18 56.88 10.64
C SER A 509 -22.94 56.23 11.26
N LEU A 510 -22.96 55.86 12.55
CA LEU A 510 -21.88 55.14 13.22
C LEU A 510 -21.96 53.61 13.04
N VAL A 511 -23.15 53.00 13.00
CA VAL A 511 -23.32 51.53 12.94
C VAL A 511 -22.53 50.88 11.82
N ASN A 512 -22.67 51.38 10.58
CA ASN A 512 -22.02 50.80 9.41
C ASN A 512 -20.47 50.91 9.43
N PRO A 513 -19.86 52.10 9.59
CA PRO A 513 -18.39 52.21 9.61
C PRO A 513 -17.76 51.50 10.81
N LEU A 514 -18.40 51.48 11.99
CA LEU A 514 -17.88 50.73 13.14
C LEU A 514 -17.95 49.21 12.90
N THR A 515 -19.05 48.72 12.33
CA THR A 515 -19.19 47.29 11.97
C THR A 515 -18.12 46.90 10.94
N GLN A 516 -17.90 47.73 9.90
CA GLN A 516 -16.86 47.49 8.90
C GLN A 516 -15.44 47.54 9.49
N ALA A 517 -15.16 48.46 10.42
CA ALA A 517 -13.85 48.55 11.07
C ALA A 517 -13.57 47.35 11.98
N VAL A 518 -14.57 46.86 12.71
CA VAL A 518 -14.48 45.63 13.53
C VAL A 518 -14.29 44.41 12.64
N VAL A 519 -15.12 44.22 11.61
CA VAL A 519 -15.00 43.10 10.66
C VAL A 519 -13.64 43.11 9.97
N GLY A 520 -13.19 44.26 9.44
CA GLY A 520 -11.87 44.38 8.81
C GLY A 520 -10.71 44.06 9.77
N THR A 521 -10.84 44.42 11.06
CA THR A 521 -9.87 44.04 12.09
C THR A 521 -9.85 42.52 12.31
N LEU A 522 -11.01 41.90 12.48
CA LEU A 522 -11.14 40.44 12.67
C LEU A 522 -10.61 39.67 11.44
N THR A 523 -10.96 40.10 10.23
CA THR A 523 -10.45 39.51 8.99
C THR A 523 -8.93 39.60 8.91
N THR A 524 -8.34 40.76 9.22
CA THR A 524 -6.89 40.98 9.12
C THR A 524 -6.09 40.30 10.24
N ARG A 525 -6.66 40.14 11.44
CA ARG A 525 -5.96 39.60 12.61
C ARG A 525 -6.16 38.11 12.87
N LEU A 526 -7.27 37.53 12.40
CA LEU A 526 -7.60 36.11 12.61
C LEU A 526 -7.63 35.36 11.27
N PHE A 527 -8.55 35.74 10.37
CA PHE A 527 -8.79 34.97 9.15
C PHE A 527 -7.64 35.06 8.14
N ALA A 528 -6.90 36.16 8.10
CA ALA A 528 -5.69 36.28 7.29
C ALA A 528 -4.58 35.31 7.75
N VAL A 529 -4.47 35.04 9.06
CA VAL A 529 -3.47 34.11 9.62
C VAL A 529 -3.79 32.67 9.19
N VAL A 530 -5.07 32.26 9.27
CA VAL A 530 -5.51 30.96 8.73
C VAL A 530 -5.34 30.91 7.20
N GLY A 531 -5.57 32.02 6.50
CA GLY A 531 -5.31 32.12 5.06
C GLY A 531 -3.84 31.93 4.69
N THR A 532 -2.91 32.43 5.51
CA THR A 532 -1.47 32.22 5.30
C THR A 532 -1.00 30.80 5.62
N LEU A 533 -1.65 30.09 6.57
CA LEU A 533 -1.30 28.70 6.91
C LEU A 533 -1.30 27.80 5.67
N GLY A 534 -2.34 27.88 4.83
CA GLY A 534 -2.42 27.10 3.59
C GLY A 534 -1.22 27.37 2.66
N THR A 535 -0.86 28.63 2.46
CA THR A 535 0.32 28.98 1.63
C THR A 535 1.64 28.54 2.27
N THR A 536 1.76 28.59 3.60
CA THR A 536 2.94 28.09 4.32
C THR A 536 3.09 26.59 4.11
N ILE A 537 2.06 25.79 4.46
CA ILE A 537 2.06 24.32 4.26
C ILE A 537 2.49 23.96 2.83
N THR A 538 1.83 24.52 1.81
CA THR A 538 2.12 24.18 0.41
C THR A 538 3.55 24.56 -0.02
N THR A 539 4.09 25.69 0.47
CA THR A 539 5.39 26.21 0.00
C THR A 539 6.58 25.72 0.80
N THR A 540 6.46 25.56 2.12
CA THR A 540 7.57 25.19 3.01
C THR A 540 7.61 23.70 3.34
N VAL A 541 6.50 22.96 3.14
CA VAL A 541 6.44 21.53 3.50
C VAL A 541 6.08 20.65 2.31
N VAL A 542 4.94 20.86 1.66
CA VAL A 542 4.46 19.99 0.57
C VAL A 542 5.42 19.97 -0.62
N ARG A 543 5.90 21.14 -1.05
CA ARG A 543 6.84 21.23 -2.18
C ARG A 543 8.18 20.53 -1.92
N PRO A 544 8.88 20.78 -0.79
CA PRO A 544 10.04 19.99 -0.41
C PRO A 544 9.74 18.49 -0.30
N LEU A 545 8.62 18.10 0.34
CA LEU A 545 8.27 16.69 0.53
C LEU A 545 8.04 15.95 -0.80
N LEU A 546 7.32 16.57 -1.74
CA LEU A 546 7.13 16.03 -3.09
C LEU A 546 8.46 15.93 -3.86
N THR A 547 9.38 16.88 -3.66
CA THR A 547 10.71 16.87 -4.30
C THR A 547 11.60 15.77 -3.72
N ALA A 548 11.59 15.60 -2.40
CA ALA A 548 12.28 14.54 -1.68
C ALA A 548 11.76 13.16 -2.13
N LEU A 549 10.44 12.95 -2.10
CA LEU A 549 9.82 11.71 -2.55
C LEU A 549 10.11 11.43 -4.03
N ALA A 550 9.96 12.41 -4.94
CA ALA A 550 10.31 12.24 -6.35
C ALA A 550 11.79 11.86 -6.56
N THR A 551 12.68 12.30 -5.67
CA THR A 551 14.10 11.92 -5.68
C THR A 551 14.32 10.49 -5.20
N VAL A 552 13.62 10.04 -4.14
CA VAL A 552 13.62 8.64 -3.68
C VAL A 552 13.10 7.73 -4.80
N LEU A 553 11.90 8.03 -5.29
CA LEU A 553 11.22 7.26 -6.32
C LEU A 553 12.02 7.20 -7.62
N GLY A 554 12.60 8.31 -8.08
CA GLY A 554 13.46 8.33 -9.27
C GLY A 554 14.78 7.57 -9.12
N GLY A 555 15.25 7.35 -7.89
CA GLY A 555 16.44 6.54 -7.59
C GLY A 555 16.18 5.04 -7.48
N LEU A 556 14.98 4.65 -7.03
CA LEU A 556 14.63 3.25 -6.74
C LEU A 556 14.87 2.27 -7.91
N PRO A 557 14.45 2.54 -9.17
CA PRO A 557 14.63 1.57 -10.27
C PRO A 557 16.09 1.23 -10.60
N GLY A 558 17.06 2.07 -10.23
CA GLY A 558 18.49 1.78 -10.39
C GLY A 558 19.10 1.02 -9.21
N VAL A 559 18.39 0.92 -8.09
CA VAL A 559 18.88 0.45 -6.78
C VAL A 559 18.06 -0.74 -6.24
N LEU A 560 16.87 -1.00 -6.78
CA LEU A 560 15.99 -2.09 -6.35
C LEU A 560 15.39 -2.78 -7.58
N SER A 561 15.63 -4.09 -7.71
CA SER A 561 14.84 -4.99 -8.56
C SER A 561 13.99 -5.89 -7.68
N LEU A 562 12.71 -6.00 -8.05
CA LEU A 562 11.66 -6.70 -7.32
C LEU A 562 11.09 -7.79 -8.24
N ARG A 563 11.15 -9.05 -7.82
CA ARG A 563 10.60 -10.17 -8.59
C ARG A 563 9.71 -11.05 -7.73
N VAL A 564 8.61 -11.51 -8.32
CA VAL A 564 7.62 -12.40 -7.70
C VAL A 564 7.49 -13.70 -8.49
N ASN A 565 6.90 -14.73 -7.89
CA ASN A 565 6.66 -16.03 -8.53
C ASN A 565 7.95 -16.62 -9.15
N VAL A 566 9.06 -16.59 -8.40
CA VAL A 566 10.40 -16.83 -8.96
C VAL A 566 10.66 -18.32 -9.06
N GLN A 567 10.53 -18.84 -10.28
CA GLN A 567 10.63 -20.26 -10.58
C GLN A 567 11.99 -20.62 -11.19
N GLU A 568 12.81 -21.34 -10.40
CA GLU A 568 14.14 -21.82 -10.79
C GLU A 568 14.15 -23.34 -10.94
N ASP A 569 13.89 -23.81 -12.17
CA ASP A 569 13.74 -25.23 -12.51
C ASP A 569 15.02 -25.83 -13.09
N THR A 570 15.39 -27.01 -12.58
CA THR A 570 16.42 -27.86 -13.17
C THR A 570 15.74 -29.01 -13.91
N ALA A 571 16.02 -29.16 -15.21
CA ALA A 571 15.48 -30.26 -16.02
C ALA A 571 15.84 -31.66 -15.46
N PRO A 572 15.01 -32.68 -15.69
CA PRO A 572 15.30 -34.05 -15.26
C PRO A 572 16.65 -34.55 -15.78
N GLY A 573 17.35 -35.30 -14.93
CA GLY A 573 18.55 -36.02 -15.33
C GLY A 573 18.25 -37.08 -16.38
N ARG A 574 19.14 -37.28 -17.35
CA ARG A 574 19.02 -38.39 -18.31
C ARG A 574 19.05 -39.71 -17.54
N ILE A 575 18.19 -40.66 -17.94
CA ILE A 575 18.23 -42.04 -17.44
C ILE A 575 19.64 -42.59 -17.63
N ALA A 576 20.30 -42.89 -16.50
CA ALA A 576 21.65 -43.41 -16.42
C ALA A 576 21.70 -44.50 -15.34
N ASP A 577 22.55 -45.51 -15.54
CA ASP A 577 22.78 -46.61 -14.59
C ASP A 577 21.51 -47.32 -14.07
N GLY A 578 20.43 -47.33 -14.87
CA GLY A 578 19.15 -47.92 -14.48
C GLY A 578 18.39 -47.14 -13.41
N ARG A 579 18.56 -45.81 -13.33
CA ARG A 579 17.80 -44.89 -12.47
C ARG A 579 17.14 -43.79 -13.30
N ALA A 580 15.87 -43.51 -13.01
CA ALA A 580 15.17 -42.33 -13.51
C ALA A 580 15.11 -41.25 -12.40
N THR A 581 15.10 -39.98 -12.80
CA THR A 581 15.17 -38.82 -11.90
C THR A 581 14.30 -37.68 -12.43
N THR A 582 13.43 -37.10 -11.61
CA THR A 582 12.70 -35.87 -11.95
C THR A 582 13.66 -34.68 -12.06
N GLY A 583 13.13 -33.55 -12.52
CA GLY A 583 13.75 -32.26 -12.27
C GLY A 583 13.74 -31.88 -10.78
N ARG A 584 14.41 -30.77 -10.47
CA ARG A 584 14.18 -30.00 -9.24
C ARG A 584 13.35 -28.79 -9.61
N TYR A 585 12.31 -28.52 -8.84
CA TYR A 585 11.39 -27.40 -9.06
C TYR A 585 11.42 -26.51 -7.83
N THR A 586 11.58 -25.22 -8.08
CA THR A 586 11.69 -24.19 -7.02
C THR A 586 10.58 -23.18 -7.22
N GLU A 587 9.98 -22.75 -6.12
CA GLU A 587 9.08 -21.60 -6.03
C GLU A 587 9.67 -20.64 -4.99
N THR A 588 9.72 -19.35 -5.29
CA THR A 588 10.15 -18.30 -4.34
C THR A 588 9.22 -17.12 -4.49
N ALA A 589 8.44 -16.85 -3.44
CA ALA A 589 7.36 -15.89 -3.50
C ALA A 589 7.87 -14.49 -3.83
N LEU A 590 8.93 -14.04 -3.15
CA LEU A 590 9.48 -12.69 -3.30
C LEU A 590 11.01 -12.70 -3.33
N ARG A 591 11.60 -12.06 -4.34
CA ARG A 591 13.04 -11.83 -4.48
C ARG A 591 13.31 -10.33 -4.57
N LEU A 592 14.18 -9.86 -3.68
CA LEU A 592 14.63 -8.48 -3.59
C LEU A 592 16.11 -8.42 -3.94
N THR A 593 16.49 -7.66 -4.97
CA THR A 593 17.91 -7.44 -5.32
C THR A 593 18.25 -5.96 -5.21
N ILE A 594 19.23 -5.64 -4.36
CA ILE A 594 19.67 -4.28 -4.07
C ILE A 594 20.94 -3.96 -4.88
N ALA A 595 20.94 -2.83 -5.57
CA ALA A 595 22.03 -2.30 -6.39
C ALA A 595 22.45 -3.16 -7.60
N ASP A 596 21.52 -3.95 -8.17
CA ASP A 596 21.80 -4.78 -9.36
C ASP A 596 22.22 -3.94 -10.60
N GLY A 597 21.67 -2.73 -10.73
CA GLY A 597 22.07 -1.77 -11.76
C GLY A 597 23.49 -1.19 -11.59
N LEU A 598 24.12 -1.38 -10.42
CA LEU A 598 25.48 -0.92 -10.12
C LEU A 598 26.51 -2.07 -10.15
N VAL A 599 26.12 -3.27 -9.74
CA VAL A 599 26.95 -4.48 -9.74
C VAL A 599 26.07 -5.67 -10.16
N PRO A 600 26.44 -6.45 -11.20
CA PRO A 600 25.65 -7.62 -11.62
C PRO A 600 25.50 -8.64 -10.49
N GLY A 601 24.26 -8.96 -10.11
CA GLY A 601 23.93 -9.81 -8.96
C GLY A 601 23.65 -9.03 -7.66
N GLY A 602 23.74 -7.70 -7.69
CA GLY A 602 23.51 -6.81 -6.56
C GLY A 602 24.65 -6.74 -5.53
N LEU A 603 24.51 -5.79 -4.60
CA LEU A 603 25.27 -5.75 -3.34
C LEU A 603 24.61 -6.60 -2.24
N ALA A 604 23.31 -6.88 -2.41
CA ALA A 604 22.55 -7.82 -1.61
C ALA A 604 21.42 -8.41 -2.47
N ARG A 605 21.09 -9.67 -2.22
CA ARG A 605 19.93 -10.38 -2.75
C ARG A 605 19.27 -11.12 -1.61
N VAL A 606 17.98 -10.87 -1.38
CA VAL A 606 17.18 -11.49 -0.34
C VAL A 606 16.07 -12.29 -1.02
N ASP A 607 16.09 -13.60 -0.82
CA ASP A 607 15.06 -14.53 -1.29
C ASP A 607 14.15 -14.84 -0.08
N LEU A 608 12.85 -14.53 -0.21
CA LEU A 608 11.83 -14.66 0.83
C LEU A 608 10.79 -15.72 0.46
N ALA A 609 10.58 -16.66 1.39
CA ALA A 609 9.76 -17.86 1.25
C ALA A 609 10.08 -18.66 -0.02
N THR A 610 11.06 -19.57 0.07
CA THR A 610 11.46 -20.53 -0.95
C THR A 610 10.98 -21.94 -0.60
N ALA A 611 10.27 -22.59 -1.53
CA ALA A 611 9.88 -23.98 -1.48
C ALA A 611 10.50 -24.74 -2.67
N THR A 612 11.21 -25.84 -2.39
CA THR A 612 11.88 -26.67 -3.40
C THR A 612 11.43 -28.13 -3.29
N VAL A 613 11.09 -28.75 -4.42
CA VAL A 613 10.76 -30.17 -4.50
C VAL A 613 11.60 -30.87 -5.58
N GLY A 614 11.97 -32.11 -5.31
CA GLY A 614 12.85 -32.90 -6.17
C GLY A 614 14.36 -32.55 -6.05
N PRO A 615 15.22 -33.36 -6.68
CA PRO A 615 14.88 -34.45 -7.60
C PRO A 615 14.42 -35.73 -6.91
N ASN A 616 13.28 -36.27 -7.33
CA ASN A 616 12.78 -37.57 -6.91
C ASN A 616 13.34 -38.64 -7.87
N SER A 617 13.71 -39.82 -7.36
CA SER A 617 14.37 -40.85 -8.16
C SER A 617 13.97 -42.27 -7.81
N VAL A 618 13.96 -43.15 -8.81
CA VAL A 618 13.60 -44.57 -8.69
C VAL A 618 14.56 -45.44 -9.51
N SER A 619 14.86 -46.64 -9.01
CA SER A 619 15.62 -47.61 -9.80
C SER A 619 14.68 -48.39 -10.72
N LEU A 620 15.02 -48.43 -12.00
CA LEU A 620 14.32 -49.18 -13.04
C LEU A 620 14.78 -50.65 -13.13
N VAL A 621 15.72 -51.06 -12.27
CA VAL A 621 16.21 -52.44 -12.21
C VAL A 621 15.27 -53.23 -11.30
N PRO A 622 14.63 -54.33 -11.78
CA PRO A 622 13.67 -55.06 -10.98
C PRO A 622 14.31 -55.61 -9.70
N GLN A 623 13.76 -55.18 -8.56
CA GLN A 623 14.11 -55.68 -7.24
C GLN A 623 13.69 -57.15 -7.15
N ARG A 624 14.62 -58.08 -7.39
CA ARG A 624 14.38 -59.50 -7.12
C ARG A 624 14.29 -59.69 -5.60
N THR A 625 13.07 -59.85 -5.10
CA THR A 625 12.76 -60.31 -3.74
C THR A 625 12.94 -61.82 -3.59
#